data_AF-A0AAV9J187-F1
#
_entry.id   AF-A0AAV9J187-F1
#
_cell.length_a   1.000
_cell.length_b   1.000
_cell.length_c   1.000
_cell.angle_alpha   90.00
_cell.angle_beta   90.00
_cell.angle_gamma   90.00
#
_symmetry.space_group_name_H-M   'P 1'
#
loop_
_entity.id
_entity.type
_entity.pdbx_description
1 polymer ?
#
loop_
_entity_poly.entity_id
_entity_poly.type
_entity_poly.pdbx_seq_one_letter_code
_entity_poly.pdbx_strand_id
1 'polypeptide(L)'
;MSTRGDWQNDEKRLGMEKKPCPAEYGRGERFGAENAPTTGRKGVDASRLRVQATLLPWARLPAHIIVKEVQLCSFSTAPPDLVSPNAVLFASHAHSVQQHGMALANISSSCGLCRCSQRTAARRSQKWRERARQPSQSVWFSRCERRVRSAVIELMVWPLRTRRWRYIAPKRAFPIGVLALTLLALLVGALHFRALRALVRWAMRPAPAVHVFYNLFWSEAVPAIAEEQLSLLSRSGVRIEQLHVYGIGEDLRQLPLIEQWAAFPVQYDRLAPAGNESITLKGLHDFCKAQTAAGKRAIVLYLHPKGSFHARGTNLLYRKAMNHFVLRDPFPCLQALQSGRCDVCGMRYSREPHSHFPGNMWWADCAYVTRLYAPDAPRRELAGVDLPESCVGVNRFAHEHWIGSHPLLRPCDCLPFSPDRFYWYGEERIENAYAFIDTEVRCEPAPRPGLEQYLRNQSLYHELVAECVRRSSEADRAAYASDLH
;
A
#
# COMPACT_ATOMS: atom_id res chain seq x y z
N MET A 1 -28.55 15.13 -38.93
CA MET A 1 -28.47 14.18 -40.07
C MET A 1 -27.19 13.39 -39.86
N SER A 2 -27.23 12.26 -39.13
CA SER A 2 -27.36 10.89 -39.68
C SER A 2 -26.37 10.66 -40.82
N THR A 3 -25.36 9.81 -40.68
CA THR A 3 -25.53 8.36 -40.87
C THR A 3 -24.57 7.48 -40.05
N ARG A 4 -25.13 6.38 -39.57
CA ARG A 4 -24.48 5.18 -39.00
C ARG A 4 -23.76 4.42 -40.11
N GLY A 5 -22.59 3.84 -39.80
CA GLY A 5 -21.92 2.84 -40.63
C GLY A 5 -22.05 1.45 -40.00
N ASP A 6 -22.75 0.57 -40.69
CA ASP A 6 -22.99 -0.83 -40.35
C ASP A 6 -21.69 -1.66 -40.45
N TRP A 7 -21.39 -2.40 -39.38
CA TRP A 7 -20.45 -3.53 -39.37
C TRP A 7 -21.26 -4.82 -39.22
N GLN A 8 -21.68 -5.40 -40.35
CA GLN A 8 -22.12 -6.78 -40.44
C GLN A 8 -21.67 -7.33 -41.78
N ASN A 9 -20.67 -8.23 -41.76
CA ASN A 9 -20.47 -9.40 -42.63
C ASN A 9 -18.98 -9.73 -42.72
N ASP A 10 -18.49 -10.60 -41.83
CA ASP A 10 -17.27 -11.39 -42.08
C ASP A 10 -17.19 -12.62 -41.15
N GLU A 11 -18.26 -13.41 -41.09
CA GLU A 11 -18.25 -14.73 -40.43
C GLU A 11 -18.73 -15.84 -41.37
N LYS A 12 -17.99 -16.10 -42.45
CA LYS A 12 -18.06 -17.40 -43.17
C LYS A 12 -16.72 -17.77 -43.79
N ARG A 13 -15.74 -18.13 -42.96
CA ARG A 13 -14.66 -19.05 -43.32
C ARG A 13 -13.95 -19.47 -42.06
N LEU A 14 -14.31 -20.65 -41.56
CA LEU A 14 -13.48 -21.63 -40.84
C LEU A 14 -14.46 -22.69 -40.32
N GLY A 15 -14.47 -23.85 -40.99
CA GLY A 15 -15.31 -24.97 -40.63
C GLY A 15 -14.86 -25.59 -39.31
N MET A 16 -15.50 -25.18 -38.22
CA MET A 16 -15.43 -25.88 -36.94
C MET A 16 -16.80 -26.46 -36.61
N GLU A 17 -16.86 -27.79 -36.52
CA GLU A 17 -17.99 -28.55 -36.03
C GLU A 17 -18.38 -28.10 -34.61
N LYS A 18 -19.65 -27.71 -34.44
CA LYS A 18 -20.22 -27.39 -33.14
C LYS A 18 -20.54 -28.69 -32.39
N LYS A 19 -19.82 -28.98 -31.30
CA LYS A 19 -20.32 -29.87 -30.24
C LYS A 19 -21.30 -29.09 -29.34
N PRO A 20 -22.40 -29.69 -28.88
CA PRO A 20 -23.40 -29.01 -28.07
C PRO A 20 -22.90 -28.82 -26.63
N CYS A 21 -22.97 -27.60 -26.12
CA CYS A 21 -22.91 -27.33 -24.69
C CYS A 21 -24.27 -27.67 -24.05
N PRO A 22 -24.30 -28.28 -22.85
CA PRO A 22 -25.55 -28.51 -22.14
C PRO A 22 -26.08 -27.18 -21.58
N ALA A 23 -27.37 -26.96 -21.83
CA ALA A 23 -28.17 -25.93 -21.18
C ALA A 23 -28.53 -26.36 -19.75
N GLU A 24 -29.01 -25.38 -18.98
CA GLU A 24 -29.61 -25.47 -17.64
C GLU A 24 -28.68 -25.17 -16.45
N TYR A 25 -28.57 -23.87 -16.13
CA TYR A 25 -28.55 -23.43 -14.73
C TYR A 25 -29.61 -22.34 -14.58
N GLY A 26 -30.72 -22.71 -13.94
CA GLY A 26 -31.82 -21.80 -13.72
C GLY A 26 -33.01 -22.50 -13.08
N ARG A 27 -32.97 -22.70 -11.76
CA ARG A 27 -34.14 -22.57 -10.88
C ARG A 27 -33.70 -22.64 -9.41
N GLY A 28 -34.10 -21.62 -8.66
CA GLY A 28 -33.96 -21.59 -7.22
C GLY A 28 -34.95 -22.54 -6.55
N GLU A 29 -34.48 -23.26 -5.53
CA GLU A 29 -35.32 -24.10 -4.69
C GLU A 29 -35.44 -23.50 -3.29
N ARG A 30 -36.71 -23.32 -2.90
CA ARG A 30 -37.16 -23.02 -1.54
C ARG A 30 -36.91 -24.25 -0.68
N PHE A 31 -36.38 -24.05 0.52
CA PHE A 31 -36.35 -25.08 1.55
C PHE A 31 -37.79 -25.42 2.00
N GLY A 32 -38.28 -26.56 1.52
CA GLY A 32 -39.42 -27.27 2.08
C GLY A 32 -38.91 -28.42 2.95
N ALA A 33 -39.48 -28.53 4.14
CA ALA A 33 -39.26 -29.61 5.07
C ALA A 33 -39.85 -30.94 4.54
N GLU A 34 -39.34 -32.03 5.12
CA GLU A 34 -39.91 -33.38 5.24
C GLU A 34 -39.22 -34.53 4.47
N ASN A 35 -38.92 -35.55 5.28
CA ASN A 35 -38.82 -36.98 5.01
C ASN A 35 -37.51 -37.54 4.41
N ALA A 36 -36.67 -38.06 5.31
CA ALA A 36 -35.68 -39.11 5.01
C ALA A 36 -35.52 -40.06 6.23
N PRO A 37 -35.07 -41.31 6.00
CA PRO A 37 -35.69 -42.50 6.60
C PRO A 37 -34.96 -43.09 7.81
N THR A 38 -35.69 -43.94 8.52
CA THR A 38 -35.27 -44.83 9.60
C THR A 38 -34.12 -45.75 9.19
N THR A 39 -32.97 -45.61 9.86
CA THR A 39 -31.88 -46.59 9.81
C THR A 39 -31.53 -47.07 11.22
N GLY A 40 -31.29 -48.39 11.30
CA GLY A 40 -31.36 -49.19 12.51
C GLY A 40 -30.22 -48.97 13.51
N ARG A 41 -30.58 -49.17 14.78
CA ARG A 41 -29.69 -49.35 15.92
C ARG A 41 -28.79 -50.57 15.72
N LYS A 42 -27.48 -50.37 15.75
CA LYS A 42 -26.53 -51.33 16.32
C LYS A 42 -25.86 -50.68 17.52
N GLY A 43 -26.08 -51.29 18.69
CA GLY A 43 -25.45 -50.89 19.94
C GLY A 43 -23.95 -51.18 19.90
N VAL A 44 -23.16 -50.25 20.44
CA VAL A 44 -21.76 -50.45 20.75
C VAL A 44 -21.59 -50.20 22.24
N ASP A 45 -21.01 -51.21 22.88
CA ASP A 45 -20.74 -51.39 24.29
C ASP A 45 -19.72 -50.36 24.80
N ALA A 46 -20.14 -49.55 25.78
CA ALA A 46 -19.29 -48.57 26.45
C ALA A 46 -18.80 -49.15 27.78
N SER A 47 -17.79 -50.02 27.72
CA SER A 47 -17.09 -50.44 28.92
C SER A 47 -15.61 -50.77 28.62
N ARG A 48 -14.74 -49.76 28.82
CA ARG A 48 -13.31 -49.83 29.25
C ARG A 48 -12.49 -48.71 28.61
N LEU A 49 -12.30 -47.63 29.35
CA LEU A 49 -11.13 -46.75 29.23
C LEU A 49 -10.70 -46.36 30.64
N ARG A 50 -9.74 -47.12 31.18
CA ARG A 50 -8.98 -46.73 32.38
C ARG A 50 -7.92 -45.73 31.93
N VAL A 51 -8.06 -44.47 32.36
CA VAL A 51 -6.98 -43.49 32.28
C VAL A 51 -6.19 -43.59 33.59
N GLN A 52 -4.93 -44.05 33.51
CA GLN A 52 -3.97 -43.94 34.60
C GLN A 52 -3.51 -42.48 34.71
N ALA A 53 -3.89 -41.81 35.79
CA ALA A 53 -3.31 -40.54 36.19
C ALA A 53 -1.90 -40.80 36.75
N THR A 54 -0.88 -40.31 36.07
CA THR A 54 0.50 -40.31 36.56
C THR A 54 0.77 -38.96 37.21
N LEU A 55 0.92 -38.94 38.53
CA LEU A 55 1.35 -37.79 39.31
C LEU A 55 2.84 -37.53 39.06
N LEU A 56 3.18 -36.32 38.62
CA LEU A 56 4.56 -35.81 38.60
C LEU A 56 4.73 -34.70 39.66
N PRO A 57 5.88 -34.65 40.36
CA PRO A 57 6.06 -33.82 41.53
C PRO A 57 6.38 -32.36 41.19
N TRP A 58 5.90 -31.46 42.05
CA TRP A 58 6.17 -30.04 42.04
C TRP A 58 7.66 -29.75 42.31
N ALA A 59 8.36 -29.22 41.31
CA ALA A 59 9.69 -28.63 41.48
C ALA A 59 9.56 -27.10 41.68
N ARG A 60 10.14 -26.63 42.77
CA ARG A 60 10.22 -25.22 43.18
C ARG A 60 11.07 -24.42 42.19
N LEU A 61 10.57 -23.27 41.74
CA LEU A 61 11.36 -22.24 41.04
C LEU A 61 11.68 -21.08 42.01
N PRO A 62 12.91 -20.52 42.01
CA PRO A 62 13.24 -19.37 42.84
C PRO A 62 12.80 -18.06 42.18
N ALA A 63 12.17 -17.20 42.98
CA ALA A 63 11.87 -15.83 42.63
C ALA A 63 13.14 -14.96 42.70
N HIS A 64 13.56 -14.38 41.58
CA HIS A 64 14.48 -13.25 41.57
C HIS A 64 13.71 -12.00 41.15
N ILE A 65 13.37 -11.19 42.15
CA ILE A 65 12.87 -9.82 41.98
C ILE A 65 14.10 -8.94 41.76
N ILE A 66 14.22 -8.35 40.57
CA ILE A 66 15.14 -7.23 40.32
C ILE A 66 14.32 -5.94 40.46
N VAL A 67 14.48 -5.27 41.58
CA VAL A 67 14.06 -3.87 41.75
C VAL A 67 15.12 -3.01 41.08
N LYS A 68 14.74 -2.26 40.03
CA LYS A 68 15.54 -1.13 39.54
C LYS A 68 14.91 0.15 40.04
N GLU A 69 15.61 0.82 40.95
CA GLU A 69 15.43 2.22 41.31
C GLU A 69 15.55 3.10 40.06
N VAL A 70 14.60 4.04 39.91
CA VAL A 70 14.77 5.21 39.04
C VAL A 70 14.76 6.43 39.96
N GLN A 71 15.94 7.04 40.09
CA GLN A 71 16.14 8.34 40.74
C GLN A 71 15.38 9.43 39.96
N LEU A 72 14.47 10.11 40.63
CA LEU A 72 13.88 11.36 40.19
C LEU A 72 14.79 12.51 40.67
N CYS A 73 15.38 13.25 39.74
CA CYS A 73 15.95 14.57 40.02
C CYS A 73 14.82 15.60 40.10
N SER A 74 14.67 16.18 41.28
CA SER A 74 13.89 17.36 41.59
C SER A 74 14.69 18.63 41.25
N PHE A 75 14.03 19.61 40.63
CA PHE A 75 14.34 21.03 40.84
C PHE A 75 13.03 21.78 41.06
N SER A 76 12.98 22.45 42.21
CA SER A 76 11.95 23.35 42.70
C SER A 76 12.29 24.80 42.30
N THR A 77 11.29 25.63 41.97
CA THR A 77 10.92 26.85 42.74
C THR A 77 9.74 27.60 42.08
N ALA A 78 8.56 27.53 42.72
CA ALA A 78 7.58 28.61 43.08
C ALA A 78 6.95 29.57 42.02
N PRO A 79 5.76 30.19 42.30
CA PRO A 79 4.53 29.66 42.93
C PRO A 79 3.24 30.19 42.19
N PRO A 80 2.01 30.28 42.76
CA PRO A 80 0.78 29.82 42.11
C PRO A 80 -0.16 30.96 41.70
N ASP A 81 -1.23 30.69 40.93
CA ASP A 81 -2.53 31.33 41.14
C ASP A 81 -3.68 30.66 40.35
N LEU A 82 -4.82 30.56 41.05
CA LEU A 82 -6.23 30.45 40.59
C LEU A 82 -6.80 29.09 40.10
N VAL A 83 -7.36 28.33 41.05
CA VAL A 83 -8.83 28.10 41.29
C VAL A 83 -9.70 28.19 40.01
N SER A 84 -10.58 27.28 39.57
CA SER A 84 -11.40 26.21 40.18
C SER A 84 -12.05 25.36 39.05
N PRO A 85 -12.59 24.15 39.33
CA PRO A 85 -12.81 23.08 38.36
C PRO A 85 -14.26 22.96 37.86
N ASN A 86 -14.46 22.19 36.79
CA ASN A 86 -15.66 21.37 36.62
C ASN A 86 -15.30 20.12 35.81
N ALA A 87 -15.15 19.02 36.54
CA ALA A 87 -14.96 17.68 36.02
C ALA A 87 -16.31 17.00 35.81
N VAL A 88 -16.46 16.42 34.62
CA VAL A 88 -17.55 15.56 34.20
C VAL A 88 -17.44 14.21 34.92
N LEU A 89 -18.49 13.86 35.67
CA LEU A 89 -18.80 12.48 36.07
C LEU A 89 -19.84 11.95 35.10
N PHE A 90 -19.57 10.82 34.44
CA PHE A 90 -20.64 9.95 33.95
C PHE A 90 -20.37 8.52 34.43
N ALA A 91 -21.25 8.09 35.31
CA ALA A 91 -21.43 6.70 35.69
C ALA A 91 -22.35 6.00 34.68
N SER A 92 -22.04 4.73 34.49
CA SER A 92 -22.87 3.62 34.02
C SER A 92 -24.38 3.73 34.29
N HIS A 93 -25.21 3.35 33.30
CA HIS A 93 -26.36 2.45 33.51
C HIS A 93 -26.80 1.79 32.20
N ALA A 94 -27.14 0.50 32.30
CA ALA A 94 -27.76 -0.32 31.29
C ALA A 94 -29.29 -0.26 31.43
N HIS A 95 -30.02 -0.31 30.32
CA HIS A 95 -31.31 -1.02 30.23
C HIS A 95 -31.71 -1.25 28.77
N SER A 96 -32.33 -2.40 28.54
CA SER A 96 -32.78 -2.96 27.27
C SER A 96 -34.28 -2.71 26.97
N VAL A 97 -34.68 -2.95 25.71
CA VAL A 97 -36.06 -3.27 25.22
C VAL A 97 -36.97 -2.01 25.06
N GLN A 98 -37.72 -1.74 23.98
CA GLN A 98 -38.51 -2.55 23.04
C GLN A 98 -38.83 -1.79 21.74
N GLN A 99 -39.23 -2.54 20.71
CA GLN A 99 -39.70 -2.13 19.37
C GLN A 99 -41.01 -1.30 19.35
N HIS A 100 -41.17 -0.47 18.31
CA HIS A 100 -42.34 -0.14 17.44
C HIS A 100 -41.97 1.21 16.76
N GLY A 101 -42.19 1.53 15.49
CA GLY A 101 -43.12 1.07 14.47
C GLY A 101 -43.72 2.31 13.77
N MET A 102 -43.23 2.64 12.56
CA MET A 102 -43.82 3.42 11.45
C MET A 102 -44.35 4.87 11.61
N ALA A 103 -43.78 5.73 10.74
CA ALA A 103 -44.40 6.73 9.84
C ALA A 103 -45.33 7.85 10.37
N LEU A 104 -44.94 9.12 10.14
CA LEU A 104 -45.60 10.03 9.17
C LEU A 104 -44.90 11.41 9.08
N ALA A 105 -45.28 12.13 8.04
CA ALA A 105 -44.58 13.21 7.35
C ALA A 105 -44.66 14.63 7.97
N ASN A 106 -43.79 15.50 7.43
CA ASN A 106 -43.94 16.94 7.18
C ASN A 106 -44.39 17.85 8.34
N ILE A 107 -43.48 18.74 8.76
CA ILE A 107 -43.76 20.18 8.96
C ILE A 107 -42.48 20.96 8.63
N SER A 108 -42.61 21.92 7.72
CA SER A 108 -41.65 22.98 7.47
C SER A 108 -41.71 24.03 8.56
N SER A 109 -40.58 24.58 9.00
CA SER A 109 -40.39 26.04 9.11
C SER A 109 -39.04 26.39 9.76
N SER A 110 -38.23 27.16 9.02
CA SER A 110 -37.42 28.29 9.49
C SER A 110 -36.60 28.16 10.78
N CYS A 111 -35.27 28.08 10.63
CA CYS A 111 -34.37 28.78 11.55
C CYS A 111 -33.10 29.22 10.81
N GLY A 112 -33.07 30.48 10.40
CA GLY A 112 -31.88 31.12 9.86
C GLY A 112 -31.04 31.67 11.00
N LEU A 113 -29.89 31.05 11.28
CA LEU A 113 -28.82 31.60 12.12
C LEU A 113 -27.54 30.78 11.91
N CYS A 114 -26.85 30.97 10.78
CA CYS A 114 -25.43 30.59 10.62
C CYS A 114 -24.82 31.23 9.36
N ARG A 115 -24.50 32.53 9.41
CA ARG A 115 -23.70 33.23 8.36
C ARG A 115 -22.39 33.86 8.85
N CYS A 116 -21.95 33.58 10.07
CA CYS A 116 -20.68 34.11 10.59
C CYS A 116 -19.47 33.15 10.57
N SER A 117 -19.63 31.87 10.23
CA SER A 117 -18.51 30.89 10.24
C SER A 117 -17.75 30.79 8.91
N GLN A 118 -18.37 31.14 7.77
CA GLN A 118 -17.73 30.95 6.45
C GLN A 118 -16.75 32.08 6.04
N ARG A 119 -16.81 33.27 6.65
CA ARG A 119 -15.90 34.39 6.32
C ARG A 119 -14.51 34.26 6.97
N THR A 120 -14.39 33.55 8.08
CA THR A 120 -13.10 33.30 8.76
C THR A 120 -12.31 32.14 8.14
N ALA A 121 -12.99 31.13 7.58
CA ALA A 121 -12.34 30.06 6.81
C ALA A 121 -11.75 30.56 5.47
N ALA A 122 -12.46 31.44 4.76
CA ALA A 122 -11.98 32.04 3.51
C ALA A 122 -10.73 32.91 3.70
N ARG A 123 -10.66 33.70 4.79
CA ARG A 123 -9.49 34.53 5.13
C ARG A 123 -8.27 33.72 5.59
N ARG A 124 -8.46 32.55 6.21
CA ARG A 124 -7.35 31.64 6.57
C ARG A 124 -6.75 30.91 5.36
N SER A 125 -7.55 30.59 4.32
CA SER A 125 -7.03 29.97 3.08
C SER A 125 -6.21 30.93 2.21
N GLN A 126 -6.55 32.22 2.21
CA GLN A 126 -5.82 33.23 1.42
C GLN A 126 -4.46 33.59 2.06
N LYS A 127 -4.40 33.65 3.39
CA LYS A 127 -3.15 33.91 4.15
C LYS A 127 -2.16 32.73 4.09
N TRP A 128 -2.64 31.51 3.85
CA TRP A 128 -1.80 30.33 3.58
C TRP A 128 -1.21 30.33 2.16
N ARG A 129 -1.97 30.78 1.15
CA ARG A 129 -1.47 30.92 -0.23
C ARG A 129 -0.36 31.96 -0.39
N GLU A 130 -0.34 32.99 0.46
CA GLU A 130 0.72 34.02 0.42
C GLU A 130 1.99 33.60 1.18
N ARG A 131 1.88 32.73 2.20
CA ARG A 131 3.04 32.20 2.93
C ARG A 131 3.73 31.00 2.25
N ALA A 132 3.06 30.37 1.28
CA ALA A 132 3.63 29.29 0.47
C ALA A 132 4.39 29.77 -0.79
N ARG A 133 4.58 31.09 -0.96
CA ARG A 133 5.51 31.62 -1.98
C ARG A 133 6.95 31.40 -1.50
N GLN A 134 7.43 30.17 -1.62
CA GLN A 134 8.86 29.93 -1.69
C GLN A 134 9.43 30.80 -2.82
N PRO A 135 10.61 31.43 -2.65
CA PRO A 135 11.27 32.10 -3.76
C PRO A 135 11.34 31.12 -4.93
N SER A 136 10.94 31.56 -6.13
CA SER A 136 10.94 30.69 -7.30
C SER A 136 12.30 30.01 -7.43
N GLN A 137 12.30 28.71 -7.73
CA GLN A 137 13.51 27.89 -7.83
C GLN A 137 14.62 28.55 -8.70
N SER A 138 14.23 29.40 -9.66
CA SER A 138 15.12 30.23 -10.46
C SER A 138 16.02 31.20 -9.68
N VAL A 139 15.53 31.81 -8.59
CA VAL A 139 16.29 32.81 -7.81
C VAL A 139 17.40 32.12 -7.00
N TRP A 140 17.09 30.97 -6.41
CA TRP A 140 18.05 30.15 -5.67
C TRP A 140 19.19 29.67 -6.58
N PHE A 141 18.85 29.26 -7.80
CA PHE A 141 19.82 28.79 -8.80
C PHE A 141 20.83 29.89 -9.18
N SER A 142 20.36 31.12 -9.44
CA SER A 142 21.23 32.25 -9.80
C SER A 142 22.26 32.62 -8.73
N ARG A 143 21.95 32.33 -7.45
CA ARG A 143 22.86 32.61 -6.32
C ARG A 143 23.91 31.51 -6.16
N CYS A 144 23.53 30.25 -6.37
CA CYS A 144 24.45 29.11 -6.29
C CYS A 144 25.47 29.15 -7.45
N GLU A 145 25.03 29.43 -8.67
CA GLU A 145 25.90 29.54 -9.85
C GLU A 145 26.96 30.65 -9.70
N ARG A 146 26.57 31.82 -9.16
CA ARG A 146 27.49 32.93 -8.89
C ARG A 146 28.56 32.57 -7.85
N ARG A 147 28.21 31.85 -6.79
CA ARG A 147 29.18 31.44 -5.75
C ARG A 147 30.19 30.43 -6.27
N VAL A 148 29.75 29.46 -7.07
CA VAL A 148 30.66 28.46 -7.69
C VAL A 148 31.61 29.12 -8.68
N ARG A 149 31.12 30.02 -9.54
CA ARG A 149 31.98 30.78 -10.46
C ARG A 149 33.04 31.60 -9.73
N SER A 150 32.68 32.26 -8.63
CA SER A 150 33.62 33.08 -7.85
C SER A 150 34.73 32.22 -7.21
N ALA A 151 34.39 31.06 -6.65
CA ALA A 151 35.36 30.16 -6.02
C ALA A 151 36.36 29.56 -7.03
N VAL A 152 35.90 29.23 -8.25
CA VAL A 152 36.78 28.73 -9.32
C VAL A 152 37.76 29.80 -9.79
N ILE A 153 37.31 31.06 -9.91
CA ILE A 153 38.17 32.18 -10.29
C ILE A 153 39.26 32.41 -9.23
N GLU A 154 38.93 32.37 -7.93
CA GLU A 154 39.95 32.55 -6.89
C GLU A 154 41.01 31.44 -6.87
N LEU A 155 40.60 30.18 -7.06
CA LEU A 155 41.52 29.03 -7.13
C LEU A 155 42.48 29.11 -8.34
N MET A 156 42.02 29.66 -9.47
CA MET A 156 42.88 29.84 -10.65
C MET A 156 43.87 31.00 -10.50
N VAL A 157 43.55 32.02 -9.70
CA VAL A 157 44.37 33.24 -9.56
C VAL A 157 45.38 33.16 -8.40
N TRP A 158 45.15 32.32 -7.39
CA TRP A 158 46.05 32.17 -6.24
C TRP A 158 47.52 31.88 -6.62
N PRO A 159 47.85 30.96 -7.55
CA PRO A 159 49.24 30.64 -7.88
C PRO A 159 50.03 31.84 -8.43
N LEU A 160 49.34 32.79 -9.09
CA LEU A 160 49.94 33.98 -9.69
C LEU A 160 50.31 35.07 -8.66
N ARG A 161 49.78 35.00 -7.42
CA ARG A 161 50.02 36.01 -6.38
C ARG A 161 51.22 35.73 -5.47
N THR A 162 51.77 34.51 -5.45
CA THR A 162 52.87 34.17 -4.53
C THR A 162 54.26 34.39 -5.16
N ARG A 163 54.79 35.60 -4.97
CA ARG A 163 56.07 36.09 -5.55
C ARG A 163 57.37 35.41 -5.05
N ARG A 164 57.35 34.30 -4.30
CA ARG A 164 58.53 33.74 -3.61
C ARG A 164 59.21 32.51 -4.23
N TRP A 165 58.75 32.00 -5.38
CA TRP A 165 59.34 30.79 -6.01
C TRP A 165 60.42 31.11 -7.07
N ARG A 166 61.38 31.96 -6.72
CA ARG A 166 62.61 32.12 -7.51
C ARG A 166 63.72 31.40 -6.77
N TYR A 167 64.45 30.55 -7.49
CA TYR A 167 65.67 29.82 -7.12
C TYR A 167 65.50 28.30 -6.90
N ILE A 168 66.20 27.57 -7.77
CA ILE A 168 66.55 26.14 -7.74
C ILE A 168 65.45 25.16 -8.19
N ALA A 169 65.18 25.12 -9.50
CA ALA A 169 64.66 23.90 -10.13
C ALA A 169 65.16 23.76 -11.59
N PRO A 170 65.55 22.55 -12.03
CA PRO A 170 66.09 22.32 -13.37
C PRO A 170 65.04 22.56 -14.46
N LYS A 171 65.41 23.37 -15.46
CA LYS A 171 64.55 23.95 -16.52
C LYS A 171 63.78 22.96 -17.42
N ARG A 172 63.91 21.64 -17.25
CA ARG A 172 63.27 20.64 -18.12
C ARG A 172 62.08 19.88 -17.51
N ALA A 173 61.87 19.91 -16.19
CA ALA A 173 60.76 19.21 -15.55
C ALA A 173 59.48 20.06 -15.38
N PHE A 174 59.58 21.38 -15.54
CA PHE A 174 58.49 22.32 -15.28
C PHE A 174 57.27 22.23 -16.23
N PRO A 175 57.41 22.05 -17.56
CA PRO A 175 56.24 22.08 -18.45
C PRO A 175 55.36 20.83 -18.33
N ILE A 176 55.94 19.68 -17.98
CA ILE A 176 55.19 18.42 -17.82
C ILE A 176 54.30 18.49 -16.57
N GLY A 177 54.81 19.02 -15.46
CA GLY A 177 54.03 19.16 -14.22
C GLY A 177 52.84 20.11 -14.36
N VAL A 178 53.02 21.25 -15.05
CA VAL A 178 51.94 22.22 -15.30
C VAL A 178 50.87 21.63 -16.23
N LEU A 179 51.27 20.92 -17.29
CA LEU A 179 50.31 20.25 -18.18
C LEU A 179 49.52 19.16 -17.44
N ALA A 180 50.19 18.34 -16.62
CA ALA A 180 49.54 17.30 -15.83
C ALA A 180 48.52 17.86 -14.82
N LEU A 181 48.87 18.94 -14.11
CA LEU A 181 47.96 19.62 -13.18
C LEU A 181 46.77 20.26 -13.91
N THR A 182 46.98 20.83 -15.09
CA THR A 182 45.92 21.43 -15.89
C THR A 182 44.95 20.36 -16.40
N LEU A 183 45.46 19.23 -16.90
CA LEU A 183 44.64 18.10 -17.34
C LEU A 183 43.84 17.50 -16.17
N LEU A 184 44.45 17.36 -14.99
CA LEU A 184 43.77 16.89 -13.78
C LEU A 184 42.64 17.85 -13.37
N ALA A 185 42.88 19.16 -13.38
CA ALA A 185 41.86 20.16 -13.07
C ALA A 185 40.69 20.13 -14.06
N LEU A 186 40.96 19.98 -15.36
CA LEU A 186 39.93 19.82 -16.40
C LEU A 186 39.12 18.53 -16.20
N LEU A 187 39.78 17.42 -15.85
CA LEU A 187 39.12 16.14 -15.54
C LEU A 187 38.20 16.25 -14.32
N VAL A 188 38.69 16.82 -13.22
CA VAL A 188 37.90 17.05 -12.01
C VAL A 188 36.73 17.98 -12.29
N GLY A 189 36.95 19.06 -13.05
CA GLY A 189 35.90 19.99 -13.48
C GLY A 189 34.85 19.31 -14.37
N ALA A 190 35.26 18.46 -15.32
CA ALA A 190 34.35 17.69 -16.17
C ALA A 190 33.52 16.67 -15.36
N LEU A 191 34.14 15.99 -14.39
CA LEU A 191 33.45 15.08 -13.48
C LEU A 191 32.44 15.82 -12.59
N HIS A 192 32.83 16.97 -12.00
CA HIS A 192 31.93 17.82 -11.21
C HIS A 192 30.77 18.34 -12.05
N PHE A 193 31.03 18.78 -13.29
CA PHE A 193 29.99 19.28 -14.17
C PHE A 193 29.02 18.17 -14.60
N ARG A 194 29.52 16.95 -14.86
CA ARG A 194 28.65 15.78 -15.12
C ARG A 194 27.81 15.42 -13.90
N ALA A 195 28.40 15.42 -12.70
CA ALA A 195 27.68 15.17 -11.45
C ALA A 195 26.64 16.25 -11.16
N LEU A 196 26.97 17.53 -11.32
CA LEU A 196 26.04 18.64 -11.16
C LEU A 196 24.92 18.57 -12.20
N ARG A 197 25.21 18.28 -13.47
CA ARG A 197 24.17 18.06 -14.49
C ARG A 197 23.29 16.86 -14.17
N ALA A 198 23.82 15.80 -13.56
CA ALA A 198 23.03 14.65 -13.13
C ALA A 198 22.13 15.02 -11.95
N LEU A 199 22.66 15.73 -10.95
CA LEU A 199 21.93 16.24 -9.79
C LEU A 199 20.84 17.25 -10.19
N VAL A 200 21.14 18.19 -11.07
CA VAL A 200 20.16 19.16 -11.57
C VAL A 200 19.10 18.44 -12.40
N ARG A 201 19.47 17.51 -13.29
CA ARG A 201 18.48 16.70 -14.02
C ARG A 201 17.62 15.87 -13.08
N TRP A 202 18.20 15.32 -12.01
CA TRP A 202 17.48 14.55 -10.99
C TRP A 202 16.53 15.44 -10.18
N ALA A 203 17.00 16.59 -9.70
CA ALA A 203 16.22 17.55 -8.93
C ALA A 203 15.10 18.22 -9.77
N MET A 204 15.30 18.34 -11.07
CA MET A 204 14.30 18.84 -12.02
C MET A 204 13.42 17.73 -12.62
N ARG A 205 13.55 16.47 -12.19
CA ARG A 205 12.58 15.46 -12.61
C ARG A 205 11.22 15.88 -12.10
N PRO A 206 10.20 15.98 -12.98
CA PRO A 206 8.84 16.19 -12.50
C PRO A 206 8.50 15.09 -11.50
N ALA A 207 7.82 15.47 -10.42
CA ALA A 207 7.28 14.48 -9.50
C ALA A 207 6.43 13.48 -10.31
N PRO A 208 6.51 12.17 -10.01
CA PRO A 208 5.69 11.19 -10.72
C PRO A 208 4.21 11.52 -10.53
N ALA A 209 3.42 11.34 -11.59
CA ALA A 209 1.97 11.42 -11.47
C ALA A 209 1.46 10.32 -10.54
N VAL A 210 0.49 10.63 -9.69
CA VAL A 210 -0.09 9.66 -8.76
C VAL A 210 -1.52 9.36 -9.17
N HIS A 211 -1.80 8.09 -9.42
CA HIS A 211 -3.12 7.58 -9.79
C HIS A 211 -3.59 6.54 -8.80
N VAL A 212 -4.90 6.48 -8.57
CA VAL A 212 -5.51 5.57 -7.60
C VAL A 212 -6.51 4.68 -8.33
N PHE A 213 -6.44 3.37 -8.12
CA PHE A 213 -7.32 2.38 -8.70
C PHE A 213 -8.11 1.72 -7.58
N TYR A 214 -9.41 1.99 -7.55
CA TYR A 214 -10.31 1.57 -6.48
C TYR A 214 -11.26 0.50 -6.99
N ASN A 215 -11.02 -0.74 -6.56
CA ASN A 215 -11.88 -1.88 -6.83
C ASN A 215 -13.04 -1.90 -5.81
N LEU A 216 -14.24 -1.52 -6.24
CA LEU A 216 -15.40 -1.36 -5.37
C LEU A 216 -16.46 -2.43 -5.64
N PHE A 217 -16.51 -3.45 -4.79
CA PHE A 217 -17.65 -4.38 -4.74
C PHE A 217 -18.80 -3.75 -3.97
N TRP A 218 -19.66 -3.00 -4.68
CA TRP A 218 -20.72 -2.19 -4.10
C TRP A 218 -21.74 -3.03 -3.34
N SER A 219 -21.99 -2.64 -2.09
CA SER A 219 -22.97 -3.22 -1.17
C SER A 219 -23.37 -2.16 -0.14
N GLU A 220 -24.35 -2.45 0.73
CA GLU A 220 -24.86 -1.51 1.73
C GLU A 220 -23.77 -0.95 2.67
N ALA A 221 -22.74 -1.74 3.01
CA ALA A 221 -21.65 -1.30 3.90
C ALA A 221 -20.55 -0.49 3.19
N VAL A 222 -20.50 -0.50 1.86
CA VAL A 222 -19.43 0.12 1.08
C VAL A 222 -19.38 1.64 1.21
N PRO A 223 -20.50 2.39 1.17
CA PRO A 223 -20.49 3.84 1.35
C PRO A 223 -19.65 4.31 2.54
N ALA A 224 -19.88 3.73 3.72
CA ALA A 224 -19.17 4.12 4.94
C ALA A 224 -17.67 3.79 4.87
N ILE A 225 -17.31 2.65 4.28
CA ILE A 225 -15.89 2.25 4.11
C ILE A 225 -15.20 3.14 3.07
N ALA A 226 -15.87 3.46 1.97
CA ALA A 226 -15.36 4.32 0.91
C ALA A 226 -15.16 5.75 1.42
N GLU A 227 -16.12 6.28 2.17
CA GLU A 227 -15.99 7.58 2.86
C GLU A 227 -14.76 7.60 3.77
N GLU A 228 -14.59 6.56 4.61
CA GLU A 228 -13.44 6.41 5.51
C GLU A 228 -12.11 6.48 4.73
N GLN A 229 -11.96 5.63 3.70
CA GLN A 229 -10.73 5.48 2.93
C GLN A 229 -10.39 6.73 2.12
N LEU A 230 -11.37 7.31 1.42
CA LEU A 230 -11.17 8.49 0.58
C LEU A 230 -10.97 9.76 1.40
N SER A 231 -11.60 9.87 2.56
CA SER A 231 -11.34 10.97 3.49
C SER A 231 -9.92 10.93 4.05
N LEU A 232 -9.39 9.74 4.37
CA LEU A 232 -8.00 9.59 4.80
C LEU A 232 -7.04 9.99 3.68
N LEU A 233 -7.27 9.50 2.47
CA LEU A 233 -6.44 9.80 1.32
C LEU A 233 -6.46 11.29 0.97
N SER A 234 -7.62 11.93 1.01
CA SER A 234 -7.77 13.38 0.80
C SER A 234 -7.03 14.21 1.85
N ARG A 235 -7.01 13.76 3.11
CA ARG A 235 -6.29 14.44 4.20
C ARG A 235 -4.79 14.15 4.23
N SER A 236 -4.33 13.11 3.53
CA SER A 236 -2.91 12.74 3.47
C SER A 236 -2.03 13.83 2.85
N GLY A 237 -2.60 14.73 2.04
CA GLY A 237 -1.86 15.77 1.33
C GLY A 237 -1.14 15.26 0.07
N VAL A 238 -1.29 13.99 -0.29
CA VAL A 238 -0.83 13.47 -1.58
C VAL A 238 -1.63 14.12 -2.70
N ARG A 239 -0.93 14.67 -3.69
CA ARG A 239 -1.55 15.17 -4.91
C ARG A 239 -1.87 13.98 -5.83
N ILE A 240 -3.13 13.62 -5.89
CA ILE A 240 -3.66 12.58 -6.78
C ILE A 240 -4.18 13.25 -8.05
N GLU A 241 -3.70 12.79 -9.20
CA GLU A 241 -4.11 13.31 -10.51
C GLU A 241 -5.48 12.76 -10.89
N GLN A 242 -5.75 11.48 -10.61
CA GLN A 242 -7.01 10.82 -10.95
C GLN A 242 -7.28 9.62 -10.03
N LEU A 243 -8.52 9.51 -9.55
CA LEU A 243 -9.10 8.30 -8.99
C LEU A 243 -9.87 7.55 -10.09
N HIS A 244 -9.47 6.32 -10.34
CA HIS A 244 -10.05 5.36 -11.26
C HIS A 244 -10.93 4.38 -10.48
N VAL A 245 -12.23 4.45 -10.68
CA VAL A 245 -13.24 3.65 -9.97
C VAL A 245 -13.73 2.51 -10.85
N TYR A 246 -13.64 1.31 -10.30
CA TYR A 246 -14.15 0.08 -10.89
C TYR A 246 -15.27 -0.44 -9.99
N GLY A 247 -16.51 -0.12 -10.36
CA GLY A 247 -17.71 -0.52 -9.61
C GLY A 247 -18.19 -1.90 -10.05
N ILE A 248 -18.31 -2.81 -9.10
CA ILE A 248 -18.78 -4.18 -9.29
C ILE A 248 -19.95 -4.43 -8.35
N GLY A 249 -21.07 -4.94 -8.85
CA GLY A 249 -22.21 -5.34 -8.04
C GLY A 249 -23.54 -4.81 -8.56
N GLU A 250 -24.60 -5.16 -7.85
CA GLU A 250 -25.96 -4.74 -8.17
C GLU A 250 -26.21 -3.30 -7.65
N ASP A 251 -27.01 -2.53 -8.38
CA ASP A 251 -27.38 -1.15 -8.04
C ASP A 251 -26.20 -0.16 -7.82
N LEU A 252 -25.45 0.11 -8.90
CA LEU A 252 -24.37 1.11 -8.91
C LEU A 252 -24.86 2.56 -9.01
N ARG A 253 -26.18 2.83 -8.86
CA ARG A 253 -26.73 4.19 -8.99
C ARG A 253 -26.26 5.13 -7.89
N GLN A 254 -25.90 4.59 -6.74
CA GLN A 254 -25.38 5.36 -5.59
C GLN A 254 -23.86 5.54 -5.63
N LEU A 255 -23.16 4.92 -6.58
CA LEU A 255 -21.71 5.05 -6.72
C LEU A 255 -21.23 6.51 -6.88
N PRO A 256 -21.98 7.44 -7.53
CA PRO A 256 -21.60 8.84 -7.62
C PRO A 256 -21.41 9.56 -6.27
N LEU A 257 -21.89 8.99 -5.15
CA LEU A 257 -21.62 9.52 -3.81
C LEU A 257 -20.12 9.59 -3.48
N ILE A 258 -19.26 8.82 -4.17
CA ILE A 258 -17.81 8.83 -3.99
C ILE A 258 -17.18 10.20 -4.25
N GLU A 259 -17.71 10.95 -5.22
CA GLU A 259 -17.18 12.27 -5.58
C GLU A 259 -17.23 13.25 -4.41
N GLN A 260 -18.18 13.10 -3.49
CA GLN A 260 -18.29 13.98 -2.33
C GLN A 260 -17.20 13.74 -1.28
N TRP A 261 -16.56 12.56 -1.30
CA TRP A 261 -15.53 12.15 -0.34
C TRP A 261 -14.11 12.27 -0.91
N ALA A 262 -13.98 12.45 -2.22
CA ALA A 262 -12.71 12.60 -2.92
C ALA A 262 -12.39 14.09 -3.15
N ALA A 263 -11.20 14.54 -2.73
CA ALA A 263 -10.71 15.88 -3.02
C ALA A 263 -9.99 16.00 -4.38
N PHE A 264 -10.10 14.97 -5.23
CA PHE A 264 -9.40 14.82 -6.51
C PHE A 264 -10.35 14.30 -7.59
N PRO A 265 -10.02 14.45 -8.88
CA PRO A 265 -10.87 13.99 -9.97
C PRO A 265 -11.21 12.50 -9.86
N VAL A 266 -12.48 12.16 -10.12
CA VAL A 266 -12.99 10.79 -10.12
C VAL A 266 -13.39 10.41 -11.55
N GLN A 267 -13.00 9.21 -11.97
CA GLN A 267 -13.31 8.62 -13.28
C GLN A 267 -13.84 7.22 -13.04
N TYR A 268 -15.04 6.95 -13.54
CA TYR A 268 -15.64 5.61 -13.50
C TYR A 268 -15.25 4.85 -14.75
N ASP A 269 -14.19 4.05 -14.66
CA ASP A 269 -13.64 3.34 -15.81
C ASP A 269 -14.50 2.14 -16.22
N ARG A 270 -15.06 1.42 -15.23
CA ARG A 270 -15.92 0.28 -15.51
C ARG A 270 -16.94 0.07 -14.40
N LEU A 271 -18.19 -0.08 -14.84
CA LEU A 271 -19.34 -0.41 -14.00
C LEU A 271 -19.91 -1.73 -14.50
N ALA A 272 -19.89 -2.77 -13.66
CA ALA A 272 -20.35 -4.10 -14.06
C ALA A 272 -21.22 -4.73 -12.96
N PRO A 273 -22.31 -5.44 -13.33
CA PRO A 273 -23.15 -6.12 -12.35
C PRO A 273 -22.42 -7.28 -11.67
N ALA A 274 -21.42 -7.87 -12.34
CA ALA A 274 -20.58 -8.93 -11.84
C ALA A 274 -19.14 -8.72 -12.28
N GLY A 275 -18.20 -9.24 -11.49
CA GLY A 275 -16.78 -9.07 -11.73
C GLY A 275 -15.96 -9.52 -10.54
N ASN A 276 -14.65 -9.41 -10.68
CA ASN A 276 -13.70 -9.59 -9.59
C ASN A 276 -12.54 -8.59 -9.73
N GLU A 277 -11.54 -8.70 -8.86
CA GLU A 277 -10.39 -7.79 -8.83
C GLU A 277 -9.58 -7.77 -10.14
N SER A 278 -9.61 -8.83 -10.97
CA SER A 278 -8.90 -8.87 -12.26
C SER A 278 -9.25 -7.69 -13.16
N ILE A 279 -10.51 -7.25 -13.14
CA ILE A 279 -11.00 -6.16 -14.01
C ILE A 279 -10.26 -4.87 -13.67
N THR A 280 -10.12 -4.56 -12.38
CA THR A 280 -9.44 -3.37 -11.89
C THR A 280 -7.93 -3.48 -12.09
N LEU A 281 -7.34 -4.64 -11.75
CA LEU A 281 -5.91 -4.88 -11.91
C LEU A 281 -5.50 -4.82 -13.40
N LYS A 282 -6.35 -5.31 -14.31
CA LYS A 282 -6.11 -5.22 -15.75
C LYS A 282 -6.10 -3.76 -16.21
N GLY A 283 -7.08 -2.96 -15.79
CA GLY A 283 -7.11 -1.53 -16.10
C GLY A 283 -5.89 -0.78 -15.56
N LEU A 284 -5.44 -1.12 -14.35
CA LEU A 284 -4.21 -0.60 -13.75
C LEU A 284 -2.97 -0.99 -14.57
N HIS A 285 -2.86 -2.25 -14.98
CA HIS A 285 -1.75 -2.77 -15.79
C HIS A 285 -1.69 -2.08 -17.17
N ASP A 286 -2.82 -1.99 -17.85
CA ASP A 286 -2.97 -1.32 -19.15
C ASP A 286 -2.58 0.16 -19.02
N PHE A 287 -3.02 0.85 -17.96
CA PHE A 287 -2.63 2.22 -17.66
C PHE A 287 -1.10 2.35 -17.49
N CYS A 288 -0.48 1.50 -16.68
CA CYS A 288 0.97 1.56 -16.46
C CYS A 288 1.77 1.27 -17.73
N LYS A 289 1.29 0.36 -18.59
CA LYS A 289 1.87 0.11 -19.93
C LYS A 289 1.80 1.37 -20.78
N ALA A 290 0.64 2.02 -20.86
CA ALA A 290 0.46 3.24 -21.62
C ALA A 290 1.35 4.40 -21.12
N GLN A 291 1.44 4.60 -19.80
CA GLN A 291 2.32 5.64 -19.22
C GLN A 291 3.80 5.36 -19.52
N THR A 292 4.25 4.12 -19.35
CA THR A 292 5.64 3.73 -19.59
C THR A 292 6.01 3.86 -21.07
N ALA A 293 5.11 3.42 -21.98
CA ALA A 293 5.29 3.60 -23.43
C ALA A 293 5.37 5.07 -23.85
N ALA A 294 4.65 5.96 -23.15
CA ALA A 294 4.73 7.40 -23.34
C ALA A 294 5.97 8.04 -22.66
N GLY A 295 6.87 7.26 -22.07
CA GLY A 295 8.05 7.75 -21.33
C GLY A 295 7.69 8.52 -20.06
N LYS A 296 6.48 8.35 -19.53
CA LYS A 296 5.99 9.03 -18.32
C LYS A 296 6.21 8.15 -17.10
N ARG A 297 6.63 8.76 -16.00
CA ARG A 297 6.72 8.10 -14.70
C ARG A 297 5.42 8.32 -13.92
N ALA A 298 4.83 7.23 -13.45
CA ALA A 298 3.64 7.25 -12.60
C ALA A 298 3.81 6.29 -11.42
N ILE A 299 3.19 6.66 -10.30
CA ILE A 299 3.00 5.80 -9.13
C ILE A 299 1.50 5.51 -9.03
N VAL A 300 1.15 4.27 -8.76
CA VAL A 300 -0.24 3.82 -8.63
C VAL A 300 -0.50 3.31 -7.23
N LEU A 301 -1.70 3.56 -6.71
CA LEU A 301 -2.27 2.92 -5.53
C LEU A 301 -3.37 1.96 -5.98
N TYR A 302 -3.30 0.71 -5.55
CA TYR A 302 -4.43 -0.21 -5.60
C TYR A 302 -5.09 -0.31 -4.22
N LEU A 303 -6.42 -0.13 -4.17
CA LEU A 303 -7.20 -0.35 -2.95
C LEU A 303 -8.56 -1.00 -3.24
N HIS A 304 -9.14 -1.59 -2.20
CA HIS A 304 -10.52 -2.10 -2.17
C HIS A 304 -11.10 -1.98 -0.76
N PRO A 305 -12.44 -2.03 -0.59
CA PRO A 305 -13.10 -1.75 0.68
C PRO A 305 -13.08 -2.99 1.59
N LYS A 306 -11.90 -3.36 2.12
CA LYS A 306 -11.74 -4.55 2.97
C LYS A 306 -12.80 -4.60 4.09
N GLY A 307 -13.50 -5.73 4.16
CA GLY A 307 -14.57 -5.98 5.13
C GLY A 307 -15.97 -5.64 4.62
N SER A 308 -16.14 -5.10 3.41
CA SER A 308 -17.46 -4.90 2.80
C SER A 308 -18.21 -6.20 2.54
N PHE A 309 -17.50 -7.24 2.10
CA PHE A 309 -18.08 -8.56 1.78
C PHE A 309 -18.19 -9.48 3.00
N HIS A 310 -17.31 -9.31 3.98
CA HIS A 310 -17.24 -10.13 5.19
C HIS A 310 -17.07 -9.23 6.42
N ALA A 311 -18.14 -8.57 6.86
CA ALA A 311 -18.08 -7.71 8.04
C ALA A 311 -17.77 -8.57 9.29
N ARG A 312 -16.55 -8.43 9.82
CA ARG A 312 -16.08 -9.05 11.06
C ARG A 312 -15.23 -8.03 11.82
N GLY A 313 -15.19 -8.12 13.15
CA GLY A 313 -14.35 -7.24 13.98
C GLY A 313 -12.87 -7.30 13.57
N THR A 314 -12.38 -8.48 13.20
CA THR A 314 -11.03 -8.67 12.67
C THR A 314 -10.79 -7.93 11.36
N ASN A 315 -11.73 -7.99 10.41
CA ASN A 315 -11.65 -7.24 9.15
C ASN A 315 -11.69 -5.71 9.36
N LEU A 316 -12.40 -5.23 10.40
CA LEU A 316 -12.37 -3.82 10.80
C LEU A 316 -10.96 -3.42 11.28
N LEU A 317 -10.34 -4.22 12.15
CA LEU A 317 -8.98 -3.96 12.65
C LEU A 317 -7.94 -4.00 11.51
N TYR A 318 -8.04 -4.99 10.63
CA TYR A 318 -7.24 -5.07 9.40
C TYR A 318 -7.37 -3.83 8.54
N ARG A 319 -8.62 -3.42 8.26
CA ARG A 319 -8.88 -2.24 7.46
C ARG A 319 -8.26 -1.01 8.10
N LYS A 320 -8.45 -0.80 9.41
CA LYS A 320 -7.86 0.35 10.11
C LYS A 320 -6.33 0.35 10.05
N ALA A 321 -5.69 -0.80 10.22
CA ALA A 321 -4.24 -0.92 10.09
C ALA A 321 -3.78 -0.58 8.65
N MET A 322 -4.38 -1.18 7.62
CA MET A 322 -4.05 -0.85 6.22
C MET A 322 -4.31 0.61 5.90
N ASN A 323 -5.45 1.15 6.32
CA ASN A 323 -5.80 2.56 6.16
C ASN A 323 -4.75 3.48 6.79
N HIS A 324 -4.22 3.11 7.96
CA HIS A 324 -3.15 3.88 8.58
C HIS A 324 -1.85 3.86 7.76
N PHE A 325 -1.33 2.66 7.47
CA PHE A 325 -0.01 2.51 6.85
C PHE A 325 0.01 2.80 5.34
N VAL A 326 -1.13 2.69 4.66
CA VAL A 326 -1.23 2.87 3.20
C VAL A 326 -1.88 4.20 2.83
N LEU A 327 -2.87 4.69 3.58
CA LEU A 327 -3.68 5.86 3.19
C LEU A 327 -3.43 7.11 4.04
N ARG A 328 -3.32 6.97 5.38
CA ARG A 328 -3.23 8.10 6.32
C ARG A 328 -1.89 8.83 6.21
N ASP A 329 -0.79 8.07 6.19
CA ASP A 329 0.56 8.60 6.06
C ASP A 329 1.36 7.85 4.97
N PRO A 330 1.06 8.11 3.69
CA PRO A 330 1.67 7.39 2.56
C PRO A 330 3.08 7.90 2.21
N PHE A 331 3.54 9.02 2.78
CA PHE A 331 4.80 9.65 2.37
C PHE A 331 6.04 8.78 2.54
N PRO A 332 6.22 8.03 3.63
CA PRO A 332 7.35 7.11 3.76
C PRO A 332 7.38 6.06 2.64
N CYS A 333 6.20 5.61 2.22
CA CYS A 333 6.02 4.64 1.14
C CYS A 333 6.33 5.25 -0.23
N LEU A 334 5.72 6.42 -0.53
CA LEU A 334 5.97 7.18 -1.76
C LEU A 334 7.45 7.57 -1.90
N GLN A 335 8.10 7.99 -0.81
CA GLN A 335 9.52 8.30 -0.80
C GLN A 335 10.38 7.07 -1.12
N ALA A 336 10.01 5.90 -0.59
CA ALA A 336 10.71 4.64 -0.89
C ALA A 336 10.63 4.27 -2.38
N LEU A 337 9.45 4.41 -3.00
CA LEU A 337 9.23 4.20 -4.44
C LEU A 337 9.99 5.26 -5.27
N GLN A 338 9.89 6.53 -4.91
CA GLN A 338 10.52 7.63 -5.63
C GLN A 338 12.05 7.54 -5.65
N SER A 339 12.65 7.11 -4.54
CA SER A 339 14.09 6.87 -4.39
C SER A 339 14.57 5.56 -5.04
N GLY A 340 13.65 4.71 -5.51
CA GLY A 340 13.97 3.42 -6.12
C GLY A 340 14.46 2.38 -5.11
N ARG A 341 14.20 2.58 -3.81
CA ARG A 341 14.50 1.62 -2.74
C ARG A 341 13.63 0.36 -2.85
N CYS A 342 12.39 0.52 -3.32
CA CYS A 342 11.49 -0.57 -3.63
C CYS A 342 10.65 -0.29 -4.86
N ASP A 343 10.07 -1.35 -5.39
CA ASP A 343 9.19 -1.39 -6.55
C ASP A 343 7.70 -1.33 -6.14
N VAL A 344 7.38 -1.93 -4.99
CA VAL A 344 6.04 -1.99 -4.39
C VAL A 344 6.18 -1.72 -2.89
N CYS A 345 5.18 -1.08 -2.30
CA CYS A 345 5.17 -0.76 -0.89
C CYS A 345 3.74 -0.82 -0.33
N GLY A 346 3.56 -1.39 0.86
CA GLY A 346 2.26 -1.54 1.50
C GLY A 346 2.38 -1.70 3.01
N MET A 347 1.28 -2.06 3.67
CA MET A 347 1.30 -2.28 5.12
C MET A 347 2.33 -3.34 5.51
N ARG A 348 2.24 -4.54 4.90
CA ARG A 348 3.10 -5.69 5.20
C ARG A 348 3.36 -6.49 3.94
N TYR A 349 4.60 -6.88 3.69
CA TYR A 349 4.93 -7.82 2.64
C TYR A 349 5.10 -9.21 3.24
N SER A 350 4.60 -10.21 2.52
CA SER A 350 4.57 -11.60 2.92
C SER A 350 5.17 -12.43 1.81
N ARG A 351 6.19 -13.26 2.10
CA ARG A 351 6.69 -14.26 1.14
C ARG A 351 5.88 -15.54 1.21
N GLU A 352 5.33 -15.84 2.39
CA GLU A 352 4.55 -17.03 2.63
C GLU A 352 3.04 -16.73 2.60
N PRO A 353 2.19 -17.73 2.29
CA PRO A 353 2.60 -18.98 1.61
C PRO A 353 3.02 -18.74 0.15
N HIS A 354 2.68 -17.58 -0.40
CA HIS A 354 3.17 -17.03 -1.66
C HIS A 354 3.45 -15.53 -1.48
N SER A 355 4.19 -14.91 -2.40
CA SER A 355 4.51 -13.48 -2.35
C SER A 355 3.25 -12.63 -2.50
N HIS A 356 2.87 -11.84 -1.49
CA HIS A 356 1.72 -10.94 -1.53
C HIS A 356 1.77 -9.83 -0.45
N PHE A 357 0.82 -8.90 -0.52
CA PHE A 357 0.53 -7.94 0.54
C PHE A 357 -0.82 -8.30 1.19
N PRO A 358 -0.88 -8.70 2.47
CA PRO A 358 -2.13 -9.08 3.11
C PRO A 358 -3.20 -7.99 3.01
N GLY A 359 -4.38 -8.39 2.56
CA GLY A 359 -5.48 -7.48 2.29
C GLY A 359 -5.40 -6.72 0.97
N ASN A 360 -4.41 -7.01 0.11
CA ASN A 360 -4.28 -6.52 -1.26
C ASN A 360 -4.44 -4.98 -1.40
N MET A 361 -3.73 -4.22 -0.57
CA MET A 361 -3.67 -2.75 -0.65
C MET A 361 -2.21 -2.30 -0.68
N TRP A 362 -1.79 -1.64 -1.76
CA TRP A 362 -0.37 -1.33 -1.99
C TRP A 362 -0.18 -0.17 -2.98
N TRP A 363 0.96 0.49 -2.85
CA TRP A 363 1.52 1.45 -3.80
C TRP A 363 2.57 0.77 -4.68
N ALA A 364 2.67 1.12 -5.96
CA ALA A 364 3.73 0.61 -6.85
C ALA A 364 4.19 1.66 -7.87
N ASP A 365 5.42 1.52 -8.35
CA ASP A 365 5.92 2.25 -9.52
C ASP A 365 5.42 1.55 -10.80
N CYS A 366 4.86 2.31 -11.76
CA CYS A 366 4.38 1.72 -13.02
C CYS A 366 5.48 1.00 -13.81
N ALA A 367 6.75 1.39 -13.66
CA ALA A 367 7.86 0.68 -14.30
C ALA A 367 8.03 -0.75 -13.76
N TYR A 368 7.60 -1.02 -12.53
CA TYR A 368 7.51 -2.39 -12.02
C TYR A 368 6.28 -3.11 -12.56
N VAL A 369 5.11 -2.48 -12.46
CA VAL A 369 3.83 -3.10 -12.88
C VAL A 369 3.87 -3.58 -14.33
N THR A 370 4.53 -2.85 -15.23
CA THR A 370 4.66 -3.24 -16.64
C THR A 370 5.48 -4.50 -16.88
N ARG A 371 6.30 -4.92 -15.91
CA ARG A 371 7.05 -6.18 -15.96
C ARG A 371 6.21 -7.37 -15.53
N LEU A 372 5.03 -7.16 -14.96
CA LEU A 372 4.14 -8.25 -14.56
C LEU A 372 3.44 -8.85 -15.79
N TYR A 373 3.17 -10.16 -15.73
CA TYR A 373 2.24 -10.79 -16.66
C TYR A 373 0.85 -10.14 -16.52
N ALA A 374 0.01 -10.27 -17.57
CA ALA A 374 -1.33 -9.69 -17.54
C ALA A 374 -2.17 -10.31 -16.40
N PRO A 375 -2.89 -9.53 -15.58
CA PRO A 375 -3.61 -10.04 -14.40
C PRO A 375 -4.62 -11.16 -14.67
N ASP A 376 -5.13 -11.23 -15.91
CA ASP A 376 -6.08 -12.21 -16.42
C ASP A 376 -5.40 -13.41 -17.12
N ALA A 377 -4.07 -13.43 -17.21
CA ALA A 377 -3.34 -14.54 -17.79
C ALA A 377 -3.47 -15.79 -16.88
N PRO A 378 -3.85 -16.95 -17.44
CA PRO A 378 -3.95 -18.18 -16.69
C PRO A 378 -2.56 -18.67 -16.26
N ARG A 379 -2.41 -19.06 -14.99
CA ARG A 379 -1.18 -19.65 -14.43
C ARG A 379 -1.04 -21.13 -14.78
N ARG A 380 -0.74 -21.43 -16.04
CA ARG A 380 -0.64 -22.80 -16.57
C ARG A 380 0.50 -23.60 -15.93
N GLU A 381 1.52 -22.90 -15.42
CA GLU A 381 2.68 -23.47 -14.74
C GLU A 381 2.30 -24.15 -13.42
N LEU A 382 1.13 -23.81 -12.87
CA LEU A 382 0.57 -24.41 -11.66
C LEU A 382 -0.54 -25.42 -11.96
N ALA A 383 -0.79 -25.76 -13.23
CA ALA A 383 -1.78 -26.76 -13.58
C ALA A 383 -1.38 -28.14 -13.00
N GLY A 384 -2.28 -28.75 -12.24
CA GLY A 384 -2.06 -30.08 -11.64
C GLY A 384 -1.18 -30.09 -10.38
N VAL A 385 -0.82 -28.94 -9.84
CA VAL A 385 -0.12 -28.87 -8.55
C VAL A 385 -1.10 -29.26 -7.44
N ASP A 386 -0.79 -30.34 -6.71
CA ASP A 386 -1.57 -30.83 -5.57
C ASP A 386 -1.23 -30.05 -4.29
N LEU A 387 -1.54 -28.75 -4.30
CA LEU A 387 -1.39 -27.85 -3.16
C LEU A 387 -2.63 -26.95 -3.03
N PRO A 388 -2.94 -26.43 -1.82
CA PRO A 388 -4.04 -25.50 -1.64
C PRO A 388 -3.92 -24.27 -2.55
N GLU A 389 -5.04 -23.75 -3.05
CA GLU A 389 -5.02 -22.56 -3.92
C GLU A 389 -4.42 -21.33 -3.21
N SER A 390 -4.69 -21.20 -1.91
CA SER A 390 -4.12 -20.18 -1.03
C SER A 390 -2.60 -20.30 -0.90
N CYS A 391 -2.07 -21.49 -1.09
CA CYS A 391 -0.67 -21.81 -0.91
C CYS A 391 0.14 -21.32 -2.12
N VAL A 392 -0.33 -21.55 -3.35
CA VAL A 392 0.39 -21.18 -4.58
C VAL A 392 -0.14 -19.93 -5.28
N GLY A 393 -1.11 -19.22 -4.70
CA GLY A 393 -1.59 -17.95 -5.22
C GLY A 393 -2.32 -18.09 -6.55
N VAL A 394 -3.28 -19.03 -6.63
CA VAL A 394 -4.13 -19.27 -7.81
C VAL A 394 -5.60 -19.01 -7.50
N ASN A 395 -6.44 -19.03 -8.54
CA ASN A 395 -7.88 -18.83 -8.45
C ASN A 395 -8.20 -17.54 -7.69
N ARG A 396 -8.94 -17.61 -6.57
CA ARG A 396 -9.31 -16.42 -5.81
C ARG A 396 -8.10 -15.66 -5.23
N PHE A 397 -6.96 -16.33 -5.05
CA PHE A 397 -5.73 -15.74 -4.51
C PHE A 397 -4.79 -15.23 -5.60
N ALA A 398 -5.09 -15.46 -6.88
CA ALA A 398 -4.26 -14.99 -7.99
C ALA A 398 -4.08 -13.47 -7.96
N HIS A 399 -5.13 -12.73 -7.59
CA HIS A 399 -5.09 -11.27 -7.50
C HIS A 399 -4.29 -10.74 -6.30
N GLU A 400 -4.24 -11.49 -5.19
CA GLU A 400 -3.40 -11.14 -4.03
C GLU A 400 -1.92 -11.40 -4.36
N HIS A 401 -1.65 -12.51 -5.06
CA HIS A 401 -0.31 -12.91 -5.46
C HIS A 401 0.28 -12.09 -6.62
N TRP A 402 -0.55 -11.63 -7.55
CA TRP A 402 -0.12 -11.02 -8.82
C TRP A 402 0.96 -9.95 -8.65
N ILE A 403 0.77 -9.02 -7.72
CA ILE A 403 1.74 -7.93 -7.46
C ILE A 403 3.07 -8.45 -6.91
N GLY A 404 3.06 -9.62 -6.25
CA GLY A 404 4.19 -10.31 -5.65
C GLY A 404 4.92 -11.29 -6.58
N SER A 405 4.35 -11.58 -7.75
CA SER A 405 4.77 -12.71 -8.61
C SER A 405 6.11 -12.51 -9.31
N HIS A 406 6.59 -11.28 -9.51
CA HIS A 406 7.82 -11.08 -10.29
C HIS A 406 9.08 -11.40 -9.47
N PRO A 407 10.01 -12.23 -9.97
CA PRO A 407 11.17 -12.70 -9.20
C PRO A 407 12.16 -11.59 -8.82
N LEU A 408 12.15 -10.47 -9.55
CA LEU A 408 12.96 -9.27 -9.25
C LEU A 408 12.22 -8.22 -8.39
N LEU A 409 11.09 -8.56 -7.78
CA LEU A 409 10.39 -7.65 -6.87
C LEU A 409 11.32 -7.24 -5.72
N ARG A 410 11.44 -5.93 -5.49
CA ARG A 410 12.01 -5.35 -4.27
C ARG A 410 10.87 -4.72 -3.47
N PRO A 411 10.24 -5.44 -2.52
CA PRO A 411 9.13 -4.90 -1.78
C PRO A 411 9.63 -4.05 -0.61
N CYS A 412 8.84 -3.05 -0.21
CA CYS A 412 8.91 -2.46 1.11
C CYS A 412 7.65 -2.79 1.89
N ASP A 413 7.76 -2.81 3.21
CA ASP A 413 6.61 -2.74 4.10
C ASP A 413 6.75 -1.66 5.14
N CYS A 414 5.61 -1.18 5.66
CA CYS A 414 5.54 -0.04 6.56
C CYS A 414 5.17 -0.40 8.00
N LEU A 415 4.71 -1.63 8.23
CA LEU A 415 4.43 -2.15 9.56
C LEU A 415 5.76 -2.42 10.29
N PRO A 416 5.99 -1.82 11.48
CA PRO A 416 7.17 -2.11 12.27
C PRO A 416 7.28 -3.60 12.59
N PHE A 417 8.47 -4.16 12.49
CA PHE A 417 8.73 -5.52 12.95
C PHE A 417 9.06 -5.51 14.45
N SER A 418 8.32 -6.30 15.21
CA SER A 418 8.66 -6.63 16.59
C SER A 418 8.31 -8.11 16.84
N PRO A 419 9.22 -8.94 17.39
CA PRO A 419 8.97 -10.37 17.58
C PRO A 419 7.73 -10.69 18.45
N ASP A 420 7.42 -9.82 19.41
CA ASP A 420 6.27 -9.91 20.32
C ASP A 420 4.96 -9.45 19.69
N ARG A 421 5.02 -8.60 18.65
CA ARG A 421 3.85 -8.04 17.96
C ARG A 421 3.80 -8.44 16.50
N PHE A 422 4.47 -9.54 16.21
CA PHE A 422 4.56 -10.05 14.87
C PHE A 422 3.17 -10.45 14.38
N TYR A 423 2.82 -10.00 13.17
CA TYR A 423 1.55 -10.29 12.57
C TYR A 423 1.70 -11.21 11.35
N TRP A 424 1.01 -12.34 11.41
CA TRP A 424 0.81 -13.22 10.28
C TRP A 424 -0.67 -13.35 9.95
N TYR A 425 -0.99 -13.65 8.70
CA TYR A 425 -2.33 -13.97 8.22
C TYR A 425 -3.03 -14.91 9.23
N GLY A 426 -4.10 -14.42 9.87
CA GLY A 426 -4.81 -15.12 10.94
C GLY A 426 -5.56 -14.16 11.87
N GLU A 427 -6.76 -14.54 12.31
CA GLU A 427 -7.60 -13.69 13.17
C GLU A 427 -6.94 -13.42 14.54
N GLU A 428 -6.14 -14.34 15.05
CA GLU A 428 -5.67 -14.36 16.45
C GLU A 428 -4.60 -13.33 16.82
N ARG A 429 -4.15 -12.47 15.90
CA ARG A 429 -3.05 -11.53 16.18
C ARG A 429 -3.22 -10.15 15.56
N ILE A 430 -4.37 -9.83 14.95
CA ILE A 430 -4.53 -8.53 14.26
C ILE A 430 -4.48 -7.35 15.23
N GLU A 431 -4.81 -7.61 16.49
CA GLU A 431 -4.67 -6.70 17.62
C GLU A 431 -3.23 -6.18 17.73
N ASN A 432 -2.23 -7.02 17.42
CA ASN A 432 -0.83 -6.62 17.42
C ASN A 432 -0.52 -5.61 16.31
N ALA A 433 -1.05 -5.82 15.10
CA ALA A 433 -0.89 -4.86 14.02
C ALA A 433 -1.61 -3.54 14.35
N TYR A 434 -2.79 -3.62 14.96
CA TYR A 434 -3.54 -2.46 15.40
C TYR A 434 -2.83 -1.67 16.50
N ALA A 435 -2.09 -2.34 17.39
CA ALA A 435 -1.28 -1.70 18.42
C ALA A 435 -0.15 -0.81 17.85
N PHE A 436 0.17 -0.92 16.55
CA PHE A 436 1.12 -0.04 15.87
C PHE A 436 0.49 1.18 15.21
N ILE A 437 -0.82 1.38 15.28
CA ILE A 437 -1.50 2.47 14.57
C ILE A 437 -1.08 3.88 15.03
N ASP A 438 -0.47 3.97 16.22
CA ASP A 438 0.04 5.22 16.80
C ASP A 438 1.56 5.36 16.67
N THR A 439 2.21 4.42 15.98
CA THR A 439 3.66 4.48 15.74
C THR A 439 4.01 5.30 14.50
N GLU A 440 5.23 5.79 14.47
CA GLU A 440 5.78 6.44 13.28
C GLU A 440 5.84 5.45 12.12
N VAL A 441 5.25 5.82 10.98
CA VAL A 441 5.26 4.99 9.78
C VAL A 441 6.65 5.01 9.15
N ARG A 442 7.29 3.85 9.04
CA ARG A 442 8.60 3.69 8.38
C ARG A 442 8.56 2.55 7.39
N CYS A 443 8.64 2.89 6.11
CA CYS A 443 8.68 1.90 5.04
C CYS A 443 10.13 1.52 4.69
N GLU A 444 10.49 0.26 4.91
CA GLU A 444 11.83 -0.27 4.63
C GLU A 444 11.74 -1.54 3.76
N PRO A 445 12.85 -1.94 3.12
CA PRO A 445 12.89 -3.16 2.33
C PRO A 445 12.42 -4.40 3.10
N ALA A 446 11.62 -5.22 2.43
CA ALA A 446 11.08 -6.46 2.94
C ALA A 446 11.64 -7.67 2.17
N PRO A 447 11.69 -8.87 2.78
CA PRO A 447 11.33 -9.15 4.17
C PRO A 447 12.31 -8.50 5.16
N ARG A 448 11.80 -8.04 6.30
CA ARG A 448 12.63 -7.40 7.34
C ARG A 448 13.66 -8.39 7.89
N PRO A 449 14.91 -7.97 8.19
CA PRO A 449 15.87 -8.83 8.87
C PRO A 449 15.29 -9.37 10.19
N GLY A 450 15.54 -10.66 10.49
CA GLY A 450 15.02 -11.32 11.69
C GLY A 450 13.59 -11.87 11.57
N LEU A 451 12.78 -11.34 10.64
CA LEU A 451 11.45 -11.89 10.34
C LEU A 451 11.52 -13.34 9.89
N GLU A 452 12.34 -13.63 8.89
CA GLU A 452 12.45 -14.99 8.37
C GLU A 452 12.95 -15.96 9.46
N GLN A 453 13.88 -15.52 10.30
CA GLN A 453 14.37 -16.35 11.41
C GLN A 453 13.27 -16.58 12.46
N TYR A 454 12.48 -15.55 12.78
CA TYR A 454 11.34 -15.67 13.68
C TYR A 454 10.32 -16.67 13.14
N LEU A 455 9.94 -16.55 11.86
CA LEU A 455 9.03 -17.49 11.20
C LEU A 455 9.61 -18.91 11.21
N ARG A 456 10.92 -19.05 10.96
CA ARG A 456 11.60 -20.34 11.04
C ARG A 456 11.57 -20.94 12.45
N ASN A 457 11.55 -20.13 13.51
CA ASN A 457 11.56 -20.63 14.88
C ASN A 457 10.19 -21.05 15.41
N GLN A 458 9.08 -20.66 14.77
CA GLN A 458 7.73 -20.95 15.28
C GLN A 458 7.27 -22.42 15.09
N SER A 459 8.12 -23.33 14.60
CA SER A 459 7.99 -24.81 14.54
C SER A 459 6.79 -25.45 13.82
N LEU A 460 5.65 -24.77 13.72
CA LEU A 460 4.38 -25.29 13.19
C LEU A 460 4.21 -25.13 11.67
N TYR A 461 5.20 -24.57 10.96
CA TYR A 461 4.94 -23.90 9.68
C TYR A 461 5.95 -24.19 8.55
N HIS A 462 6.69 -25.30 8.57
CA HIS A 462 7.85 -25.43 7.65
C HIS A 462 7.60 -26.15 6.35
N GLU A 463 7.19 -27.41 6.35
CA GLU A 463 7.29 -28.20 5.11
C GLU A 463 6.27 -27.78 4.05
N LEU A 464 4.98 -27.73 4.42
CA LEU A 464 3.93 -27.33 3.48
C LEU A 464 4.16 -25.92 2.96
N VAL A 465 4.47 -24.96 3.84
CA VAL A 465 4.65 -23.57 3.44
C VAL A 465 5.96 -23.34 2.66
N ALA A 466 7.05 -24.02 3.02
CA ALA A 466 8.25 -23.98 2.19
C ALA A 466 7.97 -24.55 0.80
N GLU A 467 7.20 -25.63 0.71
CA GLU A 467 6.77 -26.20 -0.57
C GLU A 467 5.86 -25.24 -1.34
N CYS A 468 4.93 -24.53 -0.68
CA CYS A 468 4.13 -23.46 -1.28
C CYS A 468 4.99 -22.39 -1.94
N VAL A 469 5.92 -21.83 -1.17
CA VAL A 469 6.81 -20.75 -1.61
C VAL A 469 7.67 -21.23 -2.77
N ARG A 470 8.22 -22.44 -2.66
CA ARG A 470 9.06 -23.04 -3.69
C ARG A 470 8.28 -23.21 -4.99
N ARG A 471 7.11 -23.86 -4.96
CA ARG A 471 6.27 -24.12 -6.13
C ARG A 471 5.75 -22.84 -6.77
N SER A 472 5.24 -21.90 -5.97
CA SER A 472 4.79 -20.59 -6.45
C SER A 472 5.94 -19.85 -7.16
N SER A 473 7.12 -19.81 -6.55
CA SER A 473 8.27 -19.10 -7.11
C SER A 473 8.85 -19.78 -8.35
N GLU A 474 8.80 -21.11 -8.44
CA GLU A 474 9.19 -21.86 -9.63
C GLU A 474 8.26 -21.56 -10.80
N ALA A 475 6.95 -21.57 -10.54
CA ALA A 475 5.95 -21.20 -11.52
C ALA A 475 6.09 -19.75 -11.99
N ASP A 476 6.39 -18.81 -11.07
CA ASP A 476 6.70 -17.43 -11.42
C ASP A 476 7.90 -17.34 -12.37
N ARG A 477 9.01 -17.99 -12.01
CA ARG A 477 10.21 -18.00 -12.86
C ARG A 477 9.94 -18.61 -14.24
N ALA A 478 9.14 -19.68 -14.31
CA ALA A 478 8.76 -20.29 -15.57
C ALA A 478 7.91 -19.34 -16.44
N ALA A 479 6.92 -18.69 -15.85
CA ALA A 479 6.05 -17.73 -16.56
C ALA A 479 6.84 -16.53 -17.12
N TYR A 480 7.84 -16.02 -16.39
CA TYR A 480 8.67 -14.91 -16.88
C TYR A 480 9.83 -15.35 -17.79
N ALA A 481 10.21 -16.63 -17.78
CA ALA A 481 11.22 -17.16 -18.70
C ALA A 481 10.67 -17.32 -20.12
N SER A 482 9.38 -17.66 -20.27
CA SER A 482 8.76 -17.78 -21.60
C SER A 482 8.63 -16.46 -22.34
N ASP A 483 8.51 -15.33 -21.62
CA ASP A 483 8.37 -14.00 -22.23
C ASP A 483 9.68 -13.42 -22.76
N LEU A 484 10.82 -14.06 -22.47
CA LEU A 484 12.15 -13.67 -22.97
C LEU A 484 12.49 -14.28 -24.34
N HIS A 485 11.62 -15.13 -24.87
CA HIS A 485 11.74 -15.79 -26.18
C HIS A 485 10.65 -15.32 -27.13
#